data_AF-A0A1Q5LWW8-F1
#
_entry.id   AF-A0A1Q5LWW8-F1
#
_cell.length_a   1.000
_cell.length_b   1.000
_cell.length_c   1.000
_cell.angle_alpha   90.00
_cell.angle_beta   90.00
_cell.angle_gamma   90.00
#
_symmetry.space_group_name_H-M   'P 1'
#
loop_
_entity.id
_entity.type
_entity.pdbx_description
1 polymer ?
#
loop_
_entity_poly.entity_id
_entity_poly.type
_entity_poly.pdbx_seq_one_letter_code
_entity_poly.pdbx_strand_id
1 'polypeptide(L)' 'MVIRCLSCRAPRNPRTYLCRSCWYQLPVTTRVRLTRPDSYALARLRELNGQLTAGVPLGEIEVAA' A
#
# COMPACT_ATOMS: atom_id res chain seq x y z
N MET A 1 16.87 -10.67 7.43
CA MET A 1 16.61 -9.81 6.26
C MET A 1 15.63 -8.72 6.66
N VAL A 2 16.06 -7.45 6.70
CA VAL A 2 15.16 -6.34 7.07
C VAL A 2 14.41 -5.90 5.82
N ILE A 3 13.09 -6.12 5.80
CA ILE A 3 12.25 -5.61 4.73
C ILE A 3 11.83 -4.19 5.06
N ARG A 4 11.98 -3.29 4.08
CA ARG A 4 11.70 -1.86 4.22
C ARG A 4 10.37 -1.50 3.58
N CYS A 5 9.69 -0.52 4.16
CA CYS A 5 8.52 0.11 3.59
C CYS A 5 8.89 0.81 2.28
N LEU A 6 8.09 0.63 1.22
CA LEU A 6 8.34 1.30 -0.07
C LEU A 6 8.18 2.82 0.01
N SER A 7 7.29 3.30 0.88
CA SER A 7 7.04 4.74 1.05
C SER A 7 8.11 5.42 1.92
N CYS A 8 8.35 4.94 3.15
CA CYS A 8 9.18 5.66 4.12
C CYS A 8 10.51 4.97 4.45
N ARG A 9 10.82 3.83 3.83
CA ARG A 9 11.98 2.95 4.10
C ARG A 9 12.13 2.45 5.54
N ALA A 10 11.18 2.72 6.44
CA ALA A 10 11.16 2.16 7.78
C ALA A 10 11.04 0.62 7.76
N PRO A 11 11.55 -0.08 8.79
CA PRO A 11 11.34 -1.52 8.93
C PRO A 11 9.85 -1.87 8.88
N ARG A 12 9.49 -2.92 8.13
CA ARG A 12 8.12 -3.45 8.07
C ARG A 12 8.10 -4.96 8.24
N ASN A 13 6.93 -5.49 8.59
CA ASN A 13 6.71 -6.93 8.59
C ASN A 13 6.74 -7.47 7.14
N PRO A 14 7.43 -8.58 6.86
CA PRO A 14 7.45 -9.20 5.53
C PRO A 14 6.06 -9.48 4.96
N ARG A 15 5.07 -9.78 5.82
CA ARG A 15 3.69 -10.09 5.44
C ARG A 15 2.82 -8.86 5.14
N THR A 16 3.31 -7.64 5.38
CA THR A 16 2.57 -6.38 5.16
C THR A 16 3.22 -5.56 4.07
N TYR A 17 2.46 -4.98 3.14
CA TYR A 17 3.02 -4.21 2.01
C TYR A 17 3.65 -2.87 2.44
N LEU A 18 3.07 -2.23 3.46
CA LEU A 18 3.53 -0.99 4.06
C LEU A 18 3.80 -1.20 5.55
N CYS A 19 4.57 -0.32 6.18
CA CYS A 19 4.63 -0.26 7.63
C CYS A 19 3.29 0.26 8.19
N ARG A 20 3.03 0.01 9.48
CA ARG A 20 1.78 0.41 10.13
C ARG A 20 1.48 1.90 9.99
N SER A 21 2.49 2.76 10.12
CA SER A 21 2.32 4.22 9.99
C SER A 21 1.90 4.64 8.58
N CYS A 22 2.60 4.15 7.54
CA CYS A 22 2.23 4.43 6.15
C CYS A 22 0.86 3.84 5.79
N TRP A 23 0.51 2.68 6.33
CA TRP A 23 -0.81 2.10 6.15
C TRP A 23 -1.92 3.02 6.64
N TYR A 24 -1.79 3.65 7.81
CA TYR A 24 -2.80 4.57 8.34
C TYR A 24 -2.87 5.92 7.63
N GLN A 25 -1.85 6.30 6.86
CA GLN A 25 -1.89 7.50 6.02
C GLN A 25 -2.70 7.31 4.73
N LEU A 26 -2.94 6.05 4.33
CA LEU A 26 -3.82 5.78 3.20
C LEU A 26 -5.28 6.16 3.53
N PRO A 27 -6.03 6.68 2.55
CA PRO A 27 -7.46 6.89 2.68
C PRO A 27 -8.18 5.63 3.18
N VAL A 28 -9.21 5.82 4.00
CA VAL A 28 -10.01 4.70 4.55
C VAL A 28 -10.57 3.83 3.42
N THR A 29 -11.05 4.46 2.35
CA THR A 29 -11.56 3.81 1.14
C THR A 29 -10.51 2.91 0.49
N THR A 30 -9.29 3.42 0.30
CA THR A 30 -8.14 2.68 -0.24
C THR A 30 -7.77 1.49 0.64
N ARG A 31 -7.72 1.67 1.97
CA ARG A 31 -7.46 0.58 2.91
C ARG A 31 -8.50 -0.52 2.81
N VAL A 32 -9.78 -0.17 2.79
CA VAL A 32 -10.88 -1.15 2.67
C VAL A 32 -10.75 -1.95 1.38
N ARG A 33 -10.46 -1.28 0.25
CA ARG A 33 -10.25 -1.95 -1.05
C ARG A 33 -9.05 -2.90 -1.02
N LEU A 34 -7.92 -2.48 -0.46
CA LEU A 34 -6.71 -3.30 -0.35
C LEU A 34 -6.88 -4.53 0.57
N THR A 35 -7.82 -4.49 1.53
CA THR A 35 -8.11 -5.64 2.41
C THR A 35 -9.10 -6.64 1.84
N ARG A 36 -9.74 -6.35 0.70
CA ARG A 36 -10.74 -7.26 0.09
C ARG A 36 -10.06 -8.44 -0.59
N PRO A 37 -10.37 -9.69 -0.20
CA PRO A 37 -9.83 -10.89 -0.83
C PRO A 37 -10.71 -11.28 -2.04
N ASP A 38 -10.49 -10.61 -3.16
CA ASP A 38 -11.13 -10.94 -4.44
C ASP A 38 -10.09 -11.20 -5.55
N SER A 39 -10.57 -11.55 -6.74
CA SER A 39 -9.74 -11.76 -7.92
C SER A 39 -8.92 -10.52 -8.34
N TYR A 40 -9.26 -9.34 -7.84
CA TYR A 40 -8.59 -8.07 -8.15
C TYR A 40 -7.56 -7.65 -7.09
N ALA A 41 -7.41 -8.42 -5.99
CA ALA A 41 -6.46 -8.09 -4.93
C ALA A 41 -5.03 -7.86 -5.46
N LEU A 42 -4.55 -8.70 -6.38
CA LEU A 42 -3.24 -8.53 -7.01
C LEU A 42 -3.16 -7.28 -7.90
N ALA A 43 -4.25 -6.91 -8.58
CA ALA A 43 -4.30 -5.71 -9.41
C ALA A 43 -4.21 -4.44 -8.54
N ARG A 44 -4.98 -4.36 -7.45
CA ARG A 44 -4.88 -3.27 -6.47
C ARG A 44 -3.49 -3.11 -5.89
N LEU A 45 -2.80 -4.23 -5.62
CA LEU A 45 -1.43 -4.20 -5.09
C LEU A 45 -0.42 -3.68 -6.11
N ARG A 46 -0.59 -4.02 -7.39
CA ARG A 46 0.25 -3.47 -8.46
C ARG A 46 0.02 -1.98 -8.62
N GLU A 47 -1.23 -1.54 -8.55
CA GLU A 47 -1.60 -0.12 -8.62
C GLU A 47 -1.01 0.68 -7.45
N LEU A 48 -1.15 0.18 -6.23
CA LEU A 48 -0.50 0.75 -5.04
C LEU A 48 1.02 0.86 -5.24
N ASN A 49 1.67 -0.21 -5.71
CA ASN A 49 3.12 -0.21 -5.90
C ASN A 49 3.56 0.77 -7.01
N GLY A 50 2.78 0.88 -8.08
CA GLY A 50 3.00 1.85 -9.16
C GLY A 50 2.95 3.28 -8.64
N GLN A 51 1.91 3.64 -7.88
CA GLN A 51 1.76 4.97 -7.30
C GLN A 51 2.85 5.29 -6.27
N LEU A 52 3.23 4.31 -5.43
CA LEU A 52 4.34 4.46 -4.49
C LEU A 52 5.67 4.71 -5.21
N THR A 53 5.92 4.00 -6.32
CA THR A 53 7.14 4.15 -7.12
C THR A 53 7.15 5.48 -7.87
N ALA A 54 5.97 5.97 -8.29
CA ALA A 54 5.80 7.28 -8.88
C ALA A 54 5.90 8.44 -7.86
N GLY A 55 6.04 8.14 -6.56
CA GLY A 55 6.17 9.16 -5.52
C GLY A 55 4.86 9.84 -5.13
N VAL A 56 3.71 9.23 -5.44
CA VAL A 56 2.40 9.75 -5.05
C VAL A 56 2.31 9.81 -3.52
N PRO A 57 1.90 10.95 -2.94
CA PRO A 57 1.69 11.06 -1.49
C PRO A 57 0.65 10.04 -1.00
N LEU A 58 0.91 9.39 0.14
CA LEU A 58 0.05 8.32 0.65
C LEU A 58 -1.43 8.72 0.82
N GLY A 59 -1.70 9.99 1.17
CA GLY A 59 -3.05 10.52 1.32
C GLY A 59 -3.82 10.70 0.00
N GLU A 60 -3.11 10.68 -1.13
CA GLU A 60 -3.67 10.82 -2.49
C GLU A 60 -3.77 9.48 -3.21
N ILE A 61 -3.28 8.40 -2.59
CA ILE A 61 -3.31 7.07 -3.20
C ILE A 61 -4.74 6.53 -3.19
N GLU A 62 -5.25 6.28 -4.39
CA GLU A 62 -6.51 5.62 -4.64
C GLU A 62 -6.29 4.34 -5.43
N VAL A 63 -6.98 3.27 -5.06
CA VAL A 63 -6.98 2.02 -5.84
C VAL A 63 -8.37 1.72 -6.38
N ALA A 64 -8.51 1.41 -7.66
CA ALA A 64 -9.77 1.27 -8.36
C ALA A 64 -10.16 -0.18 -8.69
N ALA A 65 -9.16 -1.02 -8.98
CA ALA A 65 -9.36 -2.45 -9.22
C ALA A 65 -10.08 -3.12 -8.04
#